data_AF-A0A8J6F4R4-F1
#
_entry.id   AF-A0A8J6F4R4-F1
#
_cell.length_a   1.000
_cell.length_b   1.000
_cell.length_c   1.000
_cell.angle_alpha   90.00
_cell.angle_beta   90.00
_cell.angle_gamma   90.00
#
_symmetry.space_group_name_H-M   'P 1'
#
loop_
_entity.id
_entity.type
_entity.pdbx_description
1 polymer ?
#
loop_
_entity_poly.entity_id
_entity_poly.type
_entity_poly.pdbx_seq_one_letter_code
_entity_poly.pdbx_strand_id
1 'polypeptide(L)' 'MAHIFVSNILGDTFMSVIDQPLDLAHIVDTEVKPSTPVLMCSVPGYDASGRVEDLAAEQNTQITSIAIGLF' A
#
# COMPACT_ATOMS: atom_id res chain seq x y z
N MET A 1 -10.89 -11.34 21.93
CA MET A 1 -11.91 -12.38 21.65
C MET A 1 -12.14 -12.61 20.16
N ALA A 2 -12.40 -11.59 19.33
CA ALA A 2 -12.67 -11.78 17.90
C ALA A 2 -11.50 -12.42 17.11
N HIS A 3 -10.25 -12.05 17.42
CA HIS A 3 -9.07 -12.61 16.74
C HIS A 3 -8.98 -14.14 16.84
N ILE A 4 -9.24 -14.71 18.03
CA ILE A 4 -9.20 -16.16 18.27
C ILE A 4 -10.25 -16.89 17.42
N PHE A 5 -11.43 -16.30 17.23
CA PHE A 5 -12.45 -16.86 16.36
C PHE A 5 -12.00 -16.88 14.89
N VAL A 6 -11.44 -15.78 14.40
CA VAL A 6 -10.94 -15.67 13.02
C VAL A 6 -9.80 -16.66 12.78
N SER A 7 -8.83 -16.76 13.70
CA SER A 7 -7.73 -17.71 13.62
C SER A 7 -8.20 -19.17 13.58
N ASN A 8 -9.20 -19.54 14.38
CA ASN A 8 -9.74 -20.91 14.38
C ASN A 8 -10.50 -21.28 13.09
N ILE A 9 -11.08 -20.30 12.38
CA ILE A 9 -11.89 -20.56 11.17
C ILE A 9 -11.07 -20.42 9.88
N LEU A 10 -10.23 -19.37 9.78
CA LEU A 10 -9.47 -19.04 8.58
C LEU A 10 -7.98 -19.46 8.66
N GLY A 11 -7.53 -19.88 9.84
CA GLY A 11 -6.15 -20.28 10.11
C GLY A 11 -5.36 -19.19 10.86
N ASP A 12 -4.41 -19.63 11.69
CA ASP A 12 -3.61 -18.74 12.54
C ASP A 12 -2.76 -17.74 11.75
N THR A 13 -2.35 -18.11 10.53
CA THR A 13 -1.51 -17.28 9.66
C THR A 13 -2.28 -16.24 8.86
N PHE A 14 -3.62 -16.29 8.87
CA PHE A 14 -4.44 -15.42 8.02
C PHE A 14 -4.26 -13.93 8.34
N MET A 15 -4.12 -13.59 9.62
CA MET A 15 -3.89 -12.21 10.06
C MET A 15 -2.40 -11.80 10.03
N SER A 16 -1.47 -12.76 10.01
CA SER A 16 -0.02 -12.49 10.06
C SER A 16 0.51 -11.73 8.85
N VAL A 17 -0.23 -11.71 7.73
CA VAL A 17 0.11 -10.94 6.52
C VAL A 17 0.08 -9.44 6.78
N ILE A 18 -0.75 -8.98 7.74
CA ILE A 18 -0.89 -7.56 8.07
C ILE A 18 0.33 -7.03 8.85
N ASP A 19 1.03 -7.90 9.57
CA ASP A 19 2.25 -7.54 10.31
C ASP A 19 3.49 -7.47 9.40
N GLN A 20 3.38 -7.95 8.16
CA GLN A 20 4.46 -7.87 7.18
C GLN A 20 4.48 -6.51 6.46
N PRO A 21 5.68 -6.03 6.08
CA PRO A 21 5.78 -4.84 5.25
C PRO A 21 5.08 -5.06 3.91
N LEU A 22 4.26 -4.08 3.52
CA LEU A 22 3.51 -4.10 2.26
C LEU A 22 4.48 -4.11 1.06
N ASP A 23 4.37 -5.12 0.20
CA ASP A 23 5.08 -5.18 -1.09
C ASP A 23 4.31 -4.36 -2.13
N LEU A 24 4.58 -3.05 -2.16
CA LEU A 24 3.89 -2.14 -3.08
C LEU A 24 4.27 -2.41 -4.54
N ALA A 25 5.49 -2.89 -4.81
CA ALA A 25 5.98 -3.16 -6.15
C ALA A 25 5.18 -4.31 -6.81
N HIS A 26 4.96 -5.40 -6.07
CA HIS A 26 4.16 -6.51 -6.58
C HIS A 26 2.71 -6.13 -6.83
N ILE A 27 2.11 -5.35 -5.92
CA ILE A 27 0.70 -4.94 -6.01
C ILE A 27 0.46 -4.08 -7.25
N VAL A 28 1.30 -3.06 -7.50
CA VAL A 28 1.09 -2.17 -8.64
C VAL A 28 1.30 -2.87 -9.99
N ASP A 29 2.17 -3.87 -10.04
CA ASP A 29 2.49 -4.59 -11.29
C ASP A 29 1.47 -5.69 -11.61
N THR A 30 0.99 -6.41 -10.58
CA THR A 30 0.18 -7.63 -10.80
C THR A 30 -1.29 -7.50 -10.42
N GLU A 31 -1.62 -6.68 -9.42
CA GLU A 31 -2.97 -6.61 -8.86
C GLU A 31 -3.77 -5.41 -9.39
N VAL A 32 -3.10 -4.30 -9.69
CA VAL A 32 -3.76 -3.05 -10.11
C VAL A 32 -3.72 -2.88 -11.62
N LYS A 33 -4.88 -2.56 -12.20
CA LYS A 33 -5.00 -2.24 -13.63
C LYS A 33 -4.64 -0.78 -13.88
N PRO A 34 -4.03 -0.43 -15.04
CA PRO A 34 -3.70 0.96 -15.37
C PRO A 34 -4.90 1.93 -15.39
N SER A 35 -6.12 1.41 -15.59
CA SER A 35 -7.35 2.19 -15.59
C SER A 35 -7.87 2.52 -14.19
N THR A 36 -7.28 1.94 -13.14
CA THR A 36 -7.77 2.04 -11.76
C THR A 36 -6.73 2.78 -10.91
N PRO A 37 -7.03 3.98 -10.41
CA PRO A 37 -6.07 4.75 -9.61
C PRO A 37 -5.83 4.08 -8.25
N VAL A 38 -4.59 4.16 -7.77
CA VAL A 38 -4.21 3.72 -6.42
C VAL A 38 -4.44 4.88 -5.45
N LEU A 39 -5.36 4.69 -4.51
CA LEU A 39 -5.64 5.67 -3.46
C LEU A 39 -4.86 5.32 -2.20
N MET A 40 -3.96 6.21 -1.76
CA MET A 40 -3.16 6.04 -0.55
C MET A 40 -3.69 6.95 0.58
N CYS A 41 -4.57 6.42 1.42
CA CYS A 41 -5.07 7.14 2.60
C CYS A 41 -4.12 6.97 3.79
N SER A 42 -3.73 8.07 4.42
CA SER A 42 -2.88 8.08 5.60
C SER A 42 -3.51 8.80 6.78
N VAL A 43 -2.94 8.60 7.96
CA VAL A 43 -3.28 9.36 9.18
C VAL A 43 -2.61 10.73 9.14
N PRO A 44 -3.16 11.76 9.82
CA PRO A 44 -2.50 13.07 9.92
C PRO A 44 -1.07 12.94 10.47
N GLY A 45 -0.12 13.63 9.84
CA GLY A 45 1.30 13.56 10.19
C GLY A 45 2.05 12.39 9.54
N TYR A 46 1.37 11.52 8.79
CA TYR A 46 1.99 10.52 7.94
C TYR A 46 1.70 10.84 6.47
N ASP A 47 2.76 10.99 5.67
CA ASP A 47 2.63 11.20 4.23
C ASP A 47 3.07 9.93 3.47
N ALA A 48 2.21 9.46 2.59
CA ALA A 48 2.45 8.29 1.75
C ALA A 48 3.21 8.64 0.46
N SER A 49 3.35 9.93 0.11
CA SER A 49 4.00 10.40 -1.12
C SER A 49 5.41 9.83 -1.29
N GLY A 50 6.22 9.82 -0.22
CA GLY A 50 7.59 9.28 -0.25
C GLY A 50 7.67 7.82 -0.66
N ARG A 51 6.67 6.99 -0.31
CA ARG A 51 6.63 5.58 -0.75
C ARG A 51 6.45 5.43 -2.26
N VAL A 52 5.77 6.37 -2.89
CA VAL A 52 5.60 6.38 -4.36
C VAL A 52 6.89 6.81 -5.04
N GLU A 53 7.61 7.77 -4.45
CA GLU A 53 8.92 8.22 -4.95
C GLU A 53 9.98 7.13 -4.82
N ASP A 54 10.03 6.44 -3.67
CA ASP A 54 10.93 5.31 -3.45
C ASP A 54 10.66 4.18 -4.45
N LEU A 55 9.38 3.81 -4.65
CA LEU A 55 9.00 2.79 -5.62
C LEU A 55 9.38 3.16 -7.06
N ALA A 56 9.18 4.43 -7.42
CA ALA A 56 9.55 4.93 -8.75
C ALA A 56 11.08 4.87 -8.97
N ALA A 57 11.86 5.21 -7.93
CA ALA A 57 13.32 5.11 -7.96
C ALA A 57 13.79 3.66 -8.08
N GLU A 58 13.19 2.74 -7.32
CA GLU A 58 13.50 1.30 -7.39
C GLU A 58 13.20 0.70 -8.77
N GLN A 59 12.07 1.06 -9.38
CA GLN A 59 11.67 0.54 -10.69
C GLN A 59 12.23 1.33 -11.89
N ASN A 60 12.99 2.41 -11.65
CA ASN A 60 13.45 3.35 -12.68
C ASN A 60 12.30 3.85 -13.58
N THR A 61 11.15 4.15 -12.98
CA THR A 61 9.97 4.67 -13.69
C THR A 61 9.85 6.17 -13.52
N GLN A 62 9.35 6.84 -14.57
CA GLN A 62 9.12 8.28 -14.53
C GLN A 62 7.78 8.58 -13.85
N ILE A 63 7.81 9.43 -12.83
CA ILE A 63 6.61 9.94 -12.14
C ILE A 63 6.52 11.46 -12.26
N THR A 64 5.28 11.97 -12.20
CA THR A 64 5.00 13.40 -12.13
C THR A 64 4.35 13.70 -10.79
N SER A 65 5.08 14.37 -9.90
CA SER A 65 4.53 14.81 -8.62
C SER A 65 3.72 16.09 -8.81
N ILE A 66 2.45 16.06 -8.40
CA ILE A 66 1.51 17.18 -8.52
C ILE A 66 0.89 17.41 -7.14
N ALA A 67 1.19 18.55 -6.53
CA ALA A 67 0.50 19.00 -5.33
C ALA A 67 -0.86 19.59 -5.71
N ILE A 68 -1.95 18.97 -5.23
CA ILE A 68 -3.32 19.44 -5.46
C ILE A 68 -3.78 20.22 -4.24
N GLY A 69 -3.80 21.56 -4.33
CA GLY A 69 -4.21 22.43 -3.23
C GLY A 69 -3.60 23.84 -3.34
N LEU A 70 -3.91 24.69 -2.37
CA LEU A 70 -3.21 25.98 -2.15
C LEU A 70 -2.18 25.77 -1.03
N PHE A 71 -0.99 26.34 -1.25
CA PHE A 71 0.20 26.27 -0.39
C PHE A 71 -0.08 26.59 1.08
#